data_AF-A0A7C4J573-F1
#
_entry.id   AF-A0A7C4J573-F1
#
_cell.length_a   1.000
_cell.length_b   1.000
_cell.length_c   1.000
_cell.angle_alpha   90.00
_cell.angle_beta   90.00
_cell.angle_gamma   90.00
#
_symmetry.space_group_name_H-M   'P 1'
#
loop_
_entity.id
_entity.type
_entity.pdbx_description
1 polymer ?
#
loop_
_entity_poly.entity_id
_entity_poly.type
_entity_poly.pdbx_seq_one_letter_code
_entity_poly.pdbx_strand_id
1 'polypeptide(L)'
;MLQKIIPNIILWAIVTGIVACSYAADYIEGEMTNRASFSISARYVAGTGVIVEWDYDPDNESFAGYEIYMTEDPDNEFADMIVVGARYNISSSYFQKVDNLQNASTTSFTHSSLPSSGIYFYRVGVVNWEERDYDGDGKKDKSPTSPNESLYESYTEIDAISGSAMVEIY
;
A
#
# COMPACT_ATOMS: atom_id res chain seq x y z
N MET A 1 -64.79 0.04 -9.02
CA MET A 1 -65.00 1.50 -9.01
C MET A 1 -64.47 2.01 -7.67
N LEU A 2 -63.52 2.97 -7.70
CA LEU A 2 -62.89 3.72 -6.58
C LEU A 2 -62.06 2.89 -5.57
N GLN A 3 -60.89 3.32 -5.06
CA GLN A 3 -60.02 4.48 -5.28
C GLN A 3 -58.66 4.19 -4.59
N LYS A 4 -57.55 4.68 -5.17
CA LYS A 4 -56.17 4.59 -4.65
C LYS A 4 -56.04 5.24 -3.26
N ILE A 5 -55.25 4.63 -2.38
CA ILE A 5 -54.46 5.35 -1.35
C ILE A 5 -53.09 4.65 -1.22
N ILE A 6 -52.04 5.37 -1.60
CA ILE A 6 -50.63 5.07 -1.32
C ILE A 6 -50.31 5.73 0.03
N PRO A 7 -49.49 5.11 0.90
CA PRO A 7 -48.61 5.87 1.77
C PRO A 7 -47.14 5.51 1.52
N ASN A 8 -46.35 6.56 1.22
CA ASN A 8 -44.90 6.58 1.33
C ASN A 8 -44.50 6.31 2.79
N ILE A 9 -43.75 5.23 3.03
CA ILE A 9 -42.86 5.15 4.19
C ILE A 9 -41.50 4.68 3.68
N ILE A 10 -40.63 5.67 3.50
CA ILE A 10 -39.18 5.55 3.43
C ILE A 10 -38.71 5.32 4.86
N LEU A 11 -38.05 4.20 5.18
CA LEU A 11 -36.96 4.20 6.16
C LEU A 11 -36.08 2.94 6.08
N TRP A 12 -34.89 3.13 5.50
CA TRP A 12 -33.58 2.64 5.95
C TRP A 12 -33.51 1.24 6.59
N ALA A 13 -33.28 0.22 5.76
CA ALA A 13 -32.51 -0.94 6.19
C ALA A 13 -31.04 -0.65 5.89
N ILE A 14 -30.32 -0.37 6.97
CA ILE A 14 -28.92 0.01 7.07
C ILE A 14 -28.06 -0.99 6.29
N VAL A 15 -27.35 -0.46 5.30
CA VAL A 15 -26.16 -1.04 4.70
C VAL A 15 -25.12 -1.19 5.80
N THR A 16 -25.02 -2.36 6.42
CA THR A 16 -23.78 -2.74 7.12
C THR A 16 -22.84 -3.27 6.06
N GLY A 17 -22.16 -2.33 5.41
CA GLY A 17 -21.04 -2.61 4.53
C GLY A 17 -19.96 -3.32 5.33
N ILE A 18 -19.76 -4.59 5.05
CA ILE A 18 -18.44 -5.20 5.16
C ILE A 18 -17.89 -5.17 3.75
N VAL A 19 -17.64 -3.95 3.27
CA VAL A 19 -16.74 -3.74 2.15
C VAL A 19 -15.37 -3.72 2.80
N ALA A 20 -14.84 -4.90 3.12
CA ALA A 20 -13.40 -5.07 3.26
C ALA A 20 -12.83 -5.05 1.84
N CYS A 21 -13.01 -3.92 1.13
CA CYS A 21 -12.19 -3.63 -0.02
C CYS A 21 -10.85 -3.22 0.56
N SER A 22 -9.91 -4.15 0.49
CA SER A 22 -8.49 -3.89 0.67
C SER A 22 -8.11 -2.57 -0.02
N TYR A 23 -7.50 -1.67 0.74
CA TYR A 23 -7.04 -0.35 0.30
C TYR A 23 -5.96 -0.44 -0.79
N ALA A 24 -5.31 -1.60 -0.94
CA ALA A 24 -4.17 -1.79 -1.83
C ALA A 24 -4.53 -1.84 -3.32
N ALA A 25 -5.78 -2.14 -3.70
CA ALA A 25 -6.15 -2.31 -5.12
C ALA A 25 -6.82 -1.08 -5.76
N ASP A 26 -7.80 -0.47 -5.09
CA ASP A 26 -8.61 0.60 -5.71
C ASP A 26 -7.95 2.00 -5.69
N TYR A 27 -6.87 2.22 -4.91
CA TYR A 27 -6.21 3.54 -4.80
C TYR A 27 -4.98 3.72 -5.71
N ILE A 28 -4.41 2.61 -6.22
CA ILE A 28 -3.15 2.65 -6.98
C ILE A 28 -3.34 3.27 -8.38
N GLU A 29 -4.47 3.05 -9.05
CA GLU A 29 -4.67 3.52 -10.43
C GLU A 29 -4.91 5.04 -10.58
N GLY A 30 -5.42 5.72 -9.54
CA GLY A 30 -5.86 7.12 -9.63
C GLY A 30 -4.81 8.17 -9.22
N GLU A 31 -3.95 7.85 -8.24
CA GLU A 31 -3.00 8.81 -7.65
C GLU A 31 -1.53 8.62 -8.09
N MET A 32 -1.17 7.48 -8.67
CA MET A 32 0.22 7.17 -9.04
C MET A 32 0.79 7.99 -10.21
N THR A 33 -0.04 8.66 -10.99
CA THR A 33 0.39 9.28 -12.26
C THR A 33 0.93 10.71 -12.11
N ASN A 34 0.92 11.35 -10.93
CA ASN A 34 1.32 12.77 -10.82
C ASN A 34 2.07 13.24 -9.55
N ARG A 35 2.49 12.35 -8.63
CA ARG A 35 3.18 12.76 -7.38
C ARG A 35 4.39 11.90 -7.00
N ALA A 36 5.33 11.71 -7.92
CA ALA A 36 6.64 11.18 -7.52
C ALA A 36 7.33 12.22 -6.61
N SER A 37 7.51 11.90 -5.33
CA SER A 37 8.14 12.81 -4.34
C SER A 37 9.61 12.51 -4.10
N PHE A 38 10.10 11.33 -4.53
CA PHE A 38 11.50 10.93 -4.46
C PHE A 38 11.86 9.88 -5.52
N SER A 39 13.16 9.56 -5.62
CA SER A 39 13.69 8.60 -6.60
C SER A 39 14.19 7.34 -5.90
N ILE A 40 14.20 6.23 -6.64
CA ILE A 40 14.76 4.95 -6.19
C ILE A 40 15.70 4.39 -7.25
N SER A 41 16.51 3.41 -6.85
CA SER A 41 17.22 2.55 -7.77
C SER A 41 16.84 1.10 -7.50
N ALA A 42 16.83 0.29 -8.56
CA ALA A 42 16.58 -1.13 -8.43
C ALA A 42 17.50 -1.90 -9.38
N ARG A 43 17.99 -3.06 -8.94
CA ARG A 43 18.88 -3.91 -9.74
C ARG A 43 18.62 -5.38 -9.45
N TYR A 44 18.69 -6.20 -10.48
CA TYR A 44 18.66 -7.65 -10.33
C TYR A 44 20.07 -8.18 -10.04
N VAL A 45 20.17 -9.10 -9.08
CA VAL A 45 21.39 -9.83 -8.72
C VAL A 45 21.07 -11.32 -8.77
N ALA A 46 21.66 -12.02 -9.75
CA ALA A 46 21.46 -13.45 -9.94
C ALA A 46 21.75 -14.24 -8.65
N GLY A 47 20.82 -15.10 -8.25
CA GLY A 47 20.89 -15.89 -7.03
C GLY A 47 20.52 -15.16 -5.73
N THR A 48 20.30 -13.84 -5.78
CA THR A 48 19.89 -13.02 -4.62
C THR A 48 18.46 -12.49 -4.79
N GLY A 49 18.14 -11.91 -5.94
CA GLY A 49 16.85 -11.25 -6.19
C GLY A 49 16.99 -9.84 -6.74
N VAL A 50 15.92 -9.05 -6.67
CA VAL A 50 15.95 -7.62 -7.00
C VAL A 50 16.22 -6.81 -5.73
N ILE A 51 17.29 -6.02 -5.74
CA ILE A 51 17.62 -5.09 -4.65
C ILE A 51 17.04 -3.73 -5.03
N VAL A 52 16.12 -3.22 -4.22
CA VAL A 52 15.52 -1.89 -4.33
C VAL A 52 16.12 -1.01 -3.24
N GLU A 53 16.60 0.18 -3.62
CA GLU A 53 17.25 1.14 -2.72
C GLU A 53 16.63 2.53 -2.91
N TRP A 54 16.46 3.25 -1.80
CA TRP A 54 15.91 4.59 -1.76
C TRP A 54 16.61 5.44 -0.71
N ASP A 55 16.56 6.76 -0.89
CA ASP A 55 17.02 7.74 0.07
C ASP A 55 15.88 8.73 0.31
N TYR A 56 15.01 8.36 1.25
CA TYR A 56 13.85 9.15 1.65
C TYR A 56 13.68 9.00 3.15
N ASP A 57 13.58 10.13 3.85
CA ASP A 57 13.27 10.17 5.28
C ASP A 57 11.86 10.77 5.43
N PRO A 58 10.89 9.98 5.93
CA PRO A 58 9.53 10.47 6.14
C PRO A 58 9.43 11.57 7.22
N ASP A 59 10.43 11.70 8.11
CA ASP A 59 10.54 12.72 9.18
C ASP A 59 9.20 13.07 9.87
N ASN A 60 8.41 12.05 10.22
CA ASN A 60 7.11 12.25 10.85
C ASN A 60 6.71 11.13 11.82
N GLU A 61 5.84 11.47 12.78
CA GLU A 61 5.36 10.57 13.84
C GLU A 61 4.22 9.63 13.39
N SER A 62 3.66 9.88 12.21
CA SER A 62 2.60 9.07 11.60
C SER A 62 3.15 7.90 10.78
N PHE A 63 4.47 7.81 10.57
CA PHE A 63 5.07 6.78 9.74
C PHE A 63 4.68 5.35 10.19
N ALA A 64 4.02 4.61 9.31
CA ALA A 64 3.53 3.26 9.55
C ALA A 64 4.44 2.19 8.94
N GLY A 65 5.14 2.53 7.86
CA GLY A 65 6.13 1.69 7.19
C GLY A 65 6.28 2.02 5.70
N TYR A 66 7.21 1.31 5.06
CA TYR A 66 7.35 1.29 3.61
C TYR A 66 6.56 0.14 2.99
N GLU A 67 6.00 0.40 1.80
CA GLU A 67 5.48 -0.62 0.89
C GLU A 67 6.26 -0.60 -0.42
N ILE A 68 6.61 -1.79 -0.91
CA ILE A 68 7.37 -1.95 -2.16
C ILE A 68 6.41 -2.49 -3.20
N TYR A 69 6.29 -1.77 -4.32
CA TYR A 69 5.42 -2.13 -5.41
C TYR A 69 6.22 -2.58 -6.62
N MET A 70 5.61 -3.47 -7.40
CA MET A 70 6.13 -3.95 -8.68
C MET A 70 4.95 -4.03 -9.66
N THR A 71 5.19 -3.80 -10.95
CA THR A 71 4.19 -4.14 -11.99
C THR A 71 3.85 -5.62 -11.94
N GLU A 72 2.57 -5.97 -12.07
CA GLU A 72 2.11 -7.36 -12.07
C GLU A 72 2.59 -8.10 -13.33
N ASP A 73 2.45 -7.44 -14.48
CA ASP A 73 2.86 -7.99 -15.78
C ASP A 73 4.28 -7.54 -16.17
N PRO A 74 5.11 -8.44 -16.70
CA PRO A 74 6.38 -8.07 -17.30
C PRO A 74 6.18 -7.27 -18.58
N ASP A 75 7.18 -6.45 -18.92
CA ASP A 75 7.31 -5.68 -20.15
C ASP A 75 6.19 -4.65 -20.37
N ASN A 76 5.46 -4.28 -19.30
CA ASN A 76 4.39 -3.30 -19.32
C ASN A 76 4.51 -2.32 -18.14
N GLU A 77 4.99 -1.10 -18.41
CA GLU A 77 5.17 -0.05 -17.38
C GLU A 77 3.85 0.51 -16.83
N PHE A 78 2.73 0.26 -17.51
CA PHE A 78 1.39 0.70 -17.14
C PHE A 78 0.52 -0.44 -16.62
N ALA A 79 1.10 -1.61 -16.37
CA ALA A 79 0.40 -2.69 -15.69
C ALA A 79 0.05 -2.28 -14.26
N ASP A 80 -0.96 -2.95 -13.71
CA ASP A 80 -1.35 -2.80 -12.32
C ASP A 80 -0.16 -3.06 -11.41
N MET A 81 -0.08 -2.31 -10.31
CA MET A 81 1.00 -2.52 -9.34
C MET A 81 0.51 -3.43 -8.22
N ILE A 82 1.32 -4.44 -7.92
CA ILE A 82 1.15 -5.32 -6.77
C ILE A 82 2.17 -4.97 -5.71
N VAL A 83 1.81 -5.19 -4.45
CA VAL A 83 2.75 -5.00 -3.34
C VAL A 83 3.57 -6.26 -3.15
N VAL A 84 4.90 -6.13 -3.19
CA VAL A 84 5.85 -7.25 -3.07
C VAL A 84 6.59 -7.24 -1.73
N GLY A 85 6.52 -6.15 -0.97
CA GLY A 85 7.13 -6.07 0.35
C GLY A 85 6.43 -5.07 1.26
N ALA A 86 6.10 -5.48 2.47
CA ALA A 86 5.53 -4.62 3.52
C ALA A 86 5.80 -5.22 4.90
N ARG A 87 5.55 -4.47 5.99
CA ARG A 87 5.71 -4.99 7.36
C ARG A 87 4.64 -6.02 7.74
N TYR A 88 3.42 -5.89 7.19
CA TYR A 88 2.28 -6.76 7.48
C TYR A 88 1.90 -7.56 6.25
N ASN A 89 1.25 -8.70 6.46
CA ASN A 89 0.82 -9.52 5.34
C ASN A 89 -0.43 -8.92 4.70
N ILE A 90 -0.31 -8.53 3.44
CA ILE A 90 -1.39 -7.90 2.67
C ILE A 90 -1.91 -8.80 1.54
N SER A 91 -1.56 -10.10 1.60
CA SER A 91 -2.09 -11.14 0.70
C SER A 91 -1.88 -10.88 -0.81
N SER A 92 -0.73 -10.32 -1.17
CA SER A 92 -0.35 -10.03 -2.55
C SER A 92 0.53 -11.14 -3.16
N SER A 93 0.58 -11.21 -4.49
CA SER A 93 1.46 -12.12 -5.24
C SER A 93 2.94 -11.75 -5.03
N TYR A 94 3.81 -12.75 -4.99
CA TYR A 94 5.27 -12.58 -4.81
C TYR A 94 5.67 -11.84 -3.51
N PHE A 95 4.73 -11.70 -2.58
CA PHE A 95 4.88 -10.87 -1.40
C PHE A 95 5.87 -11.43 -0.37
N GLN A 96 6.63 -10.52 0.24
CA GLN A 96 7.52 -10.80 1.36
C GLN A 96 7.22 -9.88 2.54
N LYS A 97 6.80 -10.49 3.65
CA LYS A 97 6.70 -9.77 4.93
C LYS A 97 8.10 -9.45 5.44
N VAL A 98 8.39 -8.17 5.68
CA VAL A 98 9.68 -7.71 6.19
C VAL A 98 9.46 -6.71 7.32
N ASP A 99 9.69 -7.15 8.57
CA ASP A 99 9.46 -6.32 9.76
C ASP A 99 10.30 -5.04 9.75
N ASN A 100 11.48 -5.05 9.11
CA ASN A 100 12.34 -3.87 9.04
C ASN A 100 11.73 -2.70 8.25
N LEU A 101 10.76 -2.94 7.35
CA LEU A 101 10.12 -1.87 6.59
C LEU A 101 9.30 -0.91 7.47
N GLN A 102 9.09 -1.19 8.75
CA GLN A 102 8.50 -0.26 9.71
C GLN A 102 9.47 0.82 10.21
N ASN A 103 10.77 0.70 9.93
CA ASN A 103 11.77 1.64 10.42
C ASN A 103 12.03 2.72 9.38
N ALA A 104 11.88 3.99 9.75
CA ALA A 104 12.10 5.13 8.84
C ALA A 104 13.52 5.13 8.23
N SER A 105 14.51 4.64 8.97
CA SER A 105 15.91 4.53 8.53
C SER A 105 16.19 3.39 7.54
N THR A 106 15.20 2.56 7.20
CA THR A 106 15.38 1.50 6.20
C THR A 106 15.42 2.11 4.81
N THR A 107 16.49 1.81 4.08
CA THR A 107 16.81 2.38 2.76
C THR A 107 16.93 1.32 1.66
N SER A 108 16.67 0.05 1.99
CA SER A 108 16.73 -1.04 1.01
C SER A 108 15.79 -2.20 1.33
N PHE A 109 15.42 -2.91 0.27
CA PHE A 109 14.63 -4.13 0.29
C PHE A 109 15.18 -5.09 -0.76
N THR A 110 15.19 -6.40 -0.46
CA THR A 110 15.53 -7.45 -1.43
C THR A 110 14.31 -8.29 -1.72
N HIS A 111 13.80 -8.19 -2.94
CA HIS A 111 12.75 -9.04 -3.47
C HIS A 111 13.37 -10.34 -4.00
N SER A 112 13.27 -11.42 -3.22
CA SER A 112 13.78 -12.74 -3.54
C SER A 112 12.72 -13.70 -4.09
N SER A 113 11.43 -13.44 -3.85
CA SER A 113 10.32 -14.26 -4.37
C SER A 113 9.92 -13.82 -5.78
N LEU A 114 10.86 -13.87 -6.73
CA LEU A 114 10.68 -13.24 -8.04
C LEU A 114 9.66 -13.95 -8.96
N PRO A 115 8.97 -13.19 -9.84
CA PRO A 115 8.18 -13.73 -10.93
C PRO A 115 9.05 -14.30 -12.06
N SER A 116 8.45 -14.67 -13.18
CA SER A 116 9.18 -15.07 -14.40
C SER A 116 10.07 -13.94 -14.93
N SER A 117 11.06 -14.30 -15.74
CA SER A 117 11.93 -13.34 -16.45
C SER A 117 11.13 -12.31 -17.25
N GLY A 118 11.65 -11.09 -17.32
CA GLY A 118 11.01 -9.95 -17.99
C GLY A 118 11.42 -8.62 -17.38
N ILE A 119 10.95 -7.52 -17.96
CA ILE A 119 11.18 -6.18 -17.43
C ILE A 119 10.05 -5.80 -16.47
N TYR A 120 10.39 -5.45 -15.24
CA TYR A 120 9.45 -5.01 -14.22
C TYR A 120 9.80 -3.61 -13.73
N PHE A 121 8.79 -2.91 -13.24
CA PHE A 121 8.91 -1.53 -12.76
C PHE A 121 8.60 -1.49 -11.28
N TYR A 122 9.60 -1.13 -10.48
CA TYR A 122 9.48 -1.05 -9.02
C TYR A 122 9.17 0.38 -8.58
N ARG A 123 8.47 0.50 -7.45
CA ARG A 123 8.24 1.75 -6.71
C ARG A 123 8.29 1.50 -5.21
N VAL A 124 8.50 2.57 -4.43
CA VAL A 124 8.43 2.56 -2.98
C VAL A 124 7.39 3.57 -2.54
N GLY A 125 6.44 3.14 -1.71
CA GLY A 125 5.49 4.00 -1.02
C GLY A 125 5.86 4.15 0.45
N VAL A 126 5.57 5.33 0.95
CA VAL A 126 5.67 5.70 2.36
C VAL A 126 4.25 5.71 2.89
N VAL A 127 3.98 4.87 3.88
CA VAL A 127 2.66 4.70 4.44
C VAL A 127 2.61 5.38 5.80
N ASN A 128 1.59 6.20 6.01
CA ASN A 128 1.32 6.88 7.27
C ASN A 128 0.03 6.34 7.89
N TRP A 129 -0.02 6.35 9.23
CA TRP A 129 -1.23 6.17 10.01
C TRP A 129 -2.13 7.38 9.87
N GLU A 130 -3.43 7.15 9.72
CA GLU A 130 -4.44 8.20 9.79
C GLU A 130 -4.52 8.77 11.22
N GLU A 131 -4.71 10.09 11.34
CA GLU A 131 -4.84 10.74 12.65
C GLU A 131 -6.24 10.51 13.25
N ARG A 132 -6.32 9.71 14.32
CA ARG A 132 -7.59 9.29 14.94
C ARG A 132 -7.40 8.84 16.38
N ASP A 133 -8.51 8.69 17.10
CA ASP A 133 -8.54 8.15 18.46
C ASP A 133 -8.41 6.62 18.42
N TYR A 134 -7.20 6.10 18.67
CA TYR A 134 -6.93 4.66 18.62
C TYR A 134 -7.20 3.95 19.95
N ASP A 135 -7.14 4.66 21.07
CA ASP A 135 -7.26 4.09 22.43
C ASP A 135 -8.61 4.41 23.12
N GLY A 136 -9.43 5.26 22.51
CA GLY A 136 -10.75 5.65 23.00
C GLY A 136 -10.70 6.71 24.10
N ASP A 137 -9.59 7.44 24.25
CA ASP A 137 -9.45 8.48 25.27
C ASP A 137 -10.11 9.82 24.90
N GLY A 138 -10.64 9.93 23.67
CA GLY A 138 -11.27 11.13 23.13
C GLY A 138 -10.30 12.13 22.49
N LYS A 139 -9.01 11.81 22.37
CA LYS A 139 -8.00 12.58 21.63
C LYS A 139 -7.58 11.83 20.38
N LYS A 140 -7.05 12.57 19.41
CA LYS A 140 -6.48 11.94 18.23
C LYS A 140 -5.00 11.64 18.46
N ASP A 141 -4.58 10.46 18.01
CA ASP A 141 -3.19 10.06 17.94
C ASP A 141 -2.73 10.02 16.49
N LYS A 142 -1.44 10.27 16.30
CA LYS A 142 -0.79 10.14 14.99
C LYS A 142 -0.48 8.70 14.62
N SER A 143 -0.45 7.79 15.60
CA SER A 143 -0.20 6.36 15.40
C SER A 143 -0.75 5.55 16.58
N PRO A 144 -1.11 4.27 16.37
CA PRO A 144 -1.60 3.42 17.44
C PRO A 144 -0.48 3.02 18.41
N THR A 145 -0.77 3.03 19.72
CA THR A 145 0.15 2.53 20.76
C THR A 145 0.49 1.04 20.60
N SER A 146 -0.39 0.25 19.99
CA SER A 146 -0.18 -1.18 19.73
C SER A 146 -0.61 -1.53 18.29
N PRO A 147 0.24 -1.22 17.29
CA PRO A 147 -0.11 -1.45 15.91
C PRO A 147 -0.24 -2.94 15.59
N ASN A 148 -1.18 -3.28 14.73
CA ASN A 148 -1.40 -4.63 14.22
C ASN A 148 -1.86 -4.59 12.76
N GLU A 149 -1.91 -5.75 12.12
CA GLU A 149 -2.27 -5.91 10.70
C GLU A 149 -3.65 -5.32 10.38
N SER A 150 -4.66 -5.60 11.22
CA SER A 150 -6.02 -5.07 11.00
C SER A 150 -6.08 -3.55 11.06
N LEU A 151 -5.35 -2.93 11.99
CA LEU A 151 -5.26 -1.46 12.03
C LEU A 151 -4.54 -0.93 10.80
N TYR A 152 -3.43 -1.57 10.39
CA TYR A 152 -2.64 -1.15 9.23
C TYR A 152 -3.49 -1.13 7.96
N GLU A 153 -4.23 -2.20 7.70
CA GLU A 153 -5.11 -2.30 6.53
C GLU A 153 -6.29 -1.31 6.57
N SER A 154 -6.74 -0.92 7.77
CA SER A 154 -7.94 -0.09 7.91
C SER A 154 -7.65 1.40 7.99
N TYR A 155 -6.49 1.79 8.55
CA TYR A 155 -6.23 3.14 9.05
C TYR A 155 -4.86 3.66 8.64
N THR A 156 -4.45 3.33 7.41
CA THR A 156 -3.25 3.90 6.80
C THR A 156 -3.53 4.47 5.42
N GLU A 157 -2.68 5.39 5.01
CA GLU A 157 -2.71 6.01 3.69
C GLU A 157 -1.29 6.13 3.11
N ILE A 158 -1.19 6.17 1.78
CA ILE A 158 0.07 6.44 1.10
C ILE A 158 0.32 7.95 1.16
N ASP A 159 1.34 8.35 1.92
CA ASP A 159 1.76 9.75 2.08
C ASP A 159 2.62 10.21 0.90
N ALA A 160 3.54 9.36 0.47
CA ALA A 160 4.49 9.64 -0.59
C ALA A 160 4.76 8.39 -1.43
N ILE A 161 5.03 8.61 -2.72
CA ILE A 161 5.41 7.54 -3.63
C ILE A 161 6.62 7.94 -4.46
N SER A 162 7.50 6.98 -4.70
CA SER A 162 8.66 7.21 -5.54
C SER A 162 8.29 7.29 -7.03
N GLY A 163 9.23 7.81 -7.82
CA GLY A 163 9.33 7.50 -9.23
C GLY A 163 9.56 6.00 -9.47
N SER A 164 9.47 5.58 -10.73
CA SER A 164 9.65 4.19 -11.11
C SER A 164 11.12 3.84 -11.40
N ALA A 165 11.55 2.64 -11.00
CA ALA A 165 12.81 2.05 -11.43
C ALA A 165 12.58 0.76 -12.23
N MET A 166 13.11 0.72 -13.45
CA MET A 166 13.06 -0.42 -14.36
C MET A 166 14.12 -1.46 -13.99
N VAL A 167 13.74 -2.74 -13.96
CA VAL A 167 14.63 -3.88 -13.73
C VAL A 167 14.31 -5.01 -14.68
N GLU A 168 15.31 -5.49 -15.40
CA GLU A 168 15.22 -6.75 -16.16
C GLU A 168 15.62 -7.93 -15.27
N ILE A 169 14.75 -8.93 -15.16
CA ILE A 169 14.98 -10.19 -14.46
C ILE A 169 15.29 -11.27 -15.51
N TYR A 170 16.43 -11.97 -15.35
CA TYR A 170 16.92 -13.00 -16.27
C TYR A 170 17.44 -14.27 -15.55
#